data_AF-A0A6P0HMW2-F1
#
_entry.id   AF-A0A6P0HMW2-F1
#
_cell.length_a   1.000
_cell.length_b   1.000
_cell.length_c   1.000
_cell.angle_alpha   90.00
_cell.angle_beta   90.00
_cell.angle_gamma   90.00
#
_symmetry.space_group_name_H-M   'P 1'
#
loop_
_entity.id
_entity.type
_entity.pdbx_description
1 polymer ?
#
loop_
_entity_poly.entity_id
_entity_poly.type
_entity_poly.pdbx_seq_one_letter_code
_entity_poly.pdbx_strand_id
1 'polypeptide(L)'
;MRRTQGLPAAWAALFLAASALSAAALFVVETLPRLSDGEVGVLTAIVFVVISVLFVAFTSAKPIRPLSLFTLIAVGQTVLFVARPAYSLRFQGGRNLFTGTEYDGSFVTAQLTAGVAFLAFSVAYGLSSRVEVRGPSRAILPIPEAGWRRVRPLVVVVALVGTGLYSLHIASIGLGNYLAVSTAGRDRELQAEVGTSSGYFYSGLMIATGAIVLLFIQAAASGERRRAVRAAFFLAALALPSLLSGTRSQFLPIILALAIVWIYLTPRRNTWRRFALFAPILLVVGFVAPRIWRNSTDDSVGWVSALGAAFSPKEIFETSLGSLDTAMVDAFSLQVARQSSGALEQTYGSSYLGLLAAPIPRAIWPSKPLPTDQLLNADVFPATAERGIGFSFSMYSEPYLNFGWLGTIGVFLIFGFFLGRLSSRLETSRTVPWLFVYALTSGFTFALVRGTFTYNFQRLLIPLVPALLALLFSVGLKPAHARGRPPRPTSSGNLGASPSRDRRLATSPLIEAAPEHPRGPGEDRRTGDSDDLSVKGLRANE
;
A
#
# COMPACT_ATOMS: atom_id res chain seq x y z
N MET A 1 -6.59 -34.40 -15.61
CA MET A 1 -7.87 -34.18 -14.90
C MET A 1 -8.10 -35.35 -13.96
N ARG A 2 -7.88 -35.20 -12.64
CA ARG A 2 -8.31 -36.09 -11.53
C ARG A 2 -7.60 -35.65 -10.24
N ARG A 3 -8.02 -34.53 -9.63
CA ARG A 3 -7.57 -34.15 -8.27
C ARG A 3 -8.51 -33.21 -7.50
N THR A 4 -9.79 -33.12 -7.87
CA THR A 4 -10.74 -32.19 -7.22
C THR A 4 -11.86 -32.86 -6.40
N GLN A 5 -11.94 -34.20 -6.33
CA GLN A 5 -13.06 -34.88 -5.65
C GLN A 5 -12.94 -34.98 -4.11
N GLY A 6 -11.82 -34.58 -3.49
CA GLY A 6 -11.66 -34.59 -2.02
C GLY A 6 -11.85 -33.24 -1.31
N LEU A 7 -12.08 -32.16 -2.06
CA LEU A 7 -12.09 -30.80 -1.51
C LEU A 7 -13.27 -30.47 -0.56
N PRO A 8 -14.53 -30.93 -0.78
CA PRO A 8 -15.66 -30.49 0.05
C PRO A 8 -15.55 -30.84 1.54
N ALA A 9 -15.03 -32.02 1.86
CA ALA A 9 -14.89 -32.47 3.25
C ALA A 9 -13.79 -31.71 4.00
N ALA A 10 -12.66 -31.43 3.33
CA ALA A 10 -11.61 -30.59 3.88
C ALA A 10 -12.10 -29.15 4.13
N TRP A 11 -12.98 -28.62 3.27
CA TRP A 11 -13.59 -27.30 3.46
C TRP A 11 -14.50 -27.22 4.67
N ALA A 12 -15.38 -28.21 4.84
CA ALA A 12 -16.26 -28.29 6.01
C ALA A 12 -15.43 -28.41 7.30
N ALA A 13 -14.40 -29.27 7.31
CA ALA A 13 -13.52 -29.43 8.47
C ALA A 13 -12.75 -28.14 8.81
N LEU A 14 -12.31 -27.38 7.81
CA LEU A 14 -11.53 -26.16 8.03
C LEU A 14 -12.40 -24.97 8.47
N PHE A 15 -13.62 -24.87 7.91
CA PHE A 15 -14.62 -23.90 8.39
C PHE A 15 -15.03 -24.21 9.83
N LEU A 16 -15.24 -25.47 10.16
CA LEU A 16 -15.54 -25.92 11.52
C LEU A 16 -14.34 -25.66 12.45
N ALA A 17 -13.10 -25.89 12.03
CA ALA A 17 -11.91 -25.60 12.82
C ALA A 17 -11.68 -24.11 13.06
N ALA A 18 -11.87 -23.27 12.04
CA ALA A 18 -11.81 -21.81 12.17
C ALA A 18 -12.94 -21.27 13.07
N SER A 19 -14.15 -21.80 12.93
CA SER A 19 -15.29 -21.45 13.79
C SER A 19 -15.05 -21.91 15.22
N ALA A 20 -14.49 -23.11 15.42
CA ALA A 20 -14.12 -23.64 16.73
C ALA A 20 -12.98 -22.85 17.37
N LEU A 21 -11.96 -22.42 16.61
CA LEU A 21 -10.89 -21.56 17.11
C LEU A 21 -11.39 -20.16 17.47
N SER A 22 -12.32 -19.61 16.68
CA SER A 22 -12.96 -18.33 17.01
C SER A 22 -13.81 -18.45 18.27
N ALA A 23 -14.62 -19.52 18.37
CA ALA A 23 -15.43 -19.80 19.53
C ALA A 23 -14.57 -20.10 20.77
N ALA A 24 -13.47 -20.84 20.62
CA ALA A 24 -12.54 -21.11 21.70
C ALA A 24 -11.80 -19.85 22.15
N ALA A 25 -11.43 -18.96 21.22
CA ALA A 25 -10.84 -17.67 21.57
C ALA A 25 -11.84 -16.77 22.31
N LEU A 26 -13.08 -16.68 21.83
CA LEU A 26 -14.14 -15.94 22.51
C LEU A 26 -14.44 -16.53 23.89
N PHE A 27 -14.47 -17.86 23.99
CA PHE A 27 -14.63 -18.56 25.25
C PHE A 27 -13.46 -18.32 26.20
N VAL A 28 -12.21 -18.33 25.73
CA VAL A 28 -11.01 -18.01 26.53
C VAL A 28 -11.04 -16.56 27.00
N VAL A 29 -11.48 -15.64 26.15
CA VAL A 29 -11.71 -14.23 26.52
C VAL A 29 -12.76 -14.12 27.63
N GLU A 30 -13.87 -14.83 27.51
CA GLU A 30 -15.00 -14.78 28.46
C GLU A 30 -14.70 -15.52 29.78
N THR A 31 -13.83 -16.53 29.75
CA THR A 31 -13.48 -17.36 30.92
C THR A 31 -12.21 -16.92 31.64
N LEU A 32 -11.52 -15.87 31.17
CA LEU A 32 -10.39 -15.26 31.88
C LEU A 32 -10.84 -13.97 32.59
N PRO A 33 -11.44 -14.04 33.81
CA PRO A 33 -11.96 -12.89 34.55
C PRO A 33 -10.90 -11.88 35.02
N ARG A 34 -9.67 -11.98 34.51
CA ARG A 34 -8.54 -11.11 34.87
C ARG A 34 -8.03 -10.24 33.71
N LEU A 35 -8.57 -10.40 32.51
CA LEU A 35 -8.16 -9.58 31.38
C LEU A 35 -8.90 -8.25 31.39
N SER A 36 -8.17 -7.16 31.23
CA SER A 36 -8.72 -5.85 30.90
C SER A 36 -9.36 -5.85 29.51
N ASP A 37 -10.32 -4.95 29.28
CA ASP A 37 -10.96 -4.77 27.96
C ASP A 37 -9.93 -4.54 26.84
N GLY A 38 -8.84 -3.84 27.14
CA GLY A 38 -7.72 -3.68 26.23
C GLY A 38 -7.07 -5.01 25.83
N GLU A 39 -6.75 -5.87 26.80
CA GLU A 39 -6.15 -7.19 26.56
C GLU A 39 -7.10 -8.09 25.76
N VAL A 40 -8.39 -8.06 26.10
CA VAL A 40 -9.44 -8.76 25.35
C VAL A 40 -9.50 -8.31 23.90
N GLY A 41 -9.47 -6.99 23.66
CA GLY A 41 -9.46 -6.42 22.31
C GLY A 41 -8.25 -6.86 21.48
N VAL A 42 -7.05 -6.90 22.09
CA VAL A 42 -5.82 -7.36 21.42
C VAL A 42 -5.88 -8.85 21.09
N LEU A 43 -6.28 -9.69 22.03
CA LEU A 43 -6.39 -11.13 21.81
C LEU A 43 -7.39 -11.44 20.69
N THR A 44 -8.52 -10.75 20.69
CA THR A 44 -9.53 -10.81 19.64
C THR A 44 -8.92 -10.50 18.27
N ALA A 45 -8.21 -9.38 18.15
CA ALA A 45 -7.59 -8.99 16.89
C ALA A 45 -6.54 -10.01 16.39
N ILE A 46 -5.72 -10.57 17.29
CA ILE A 46 -4.73 -11.61 16.95
C ILE A 46 -5.42 -12.82 16.34
N VAL A 47 -6.48 -13.31 17.00
CA VAL A 47 -7.22 -14.50 16.58
C VAL A 47 -7.81 -14.31 15.18
N PHE A 48 -8.49 -13.18 14.94
CA PHE A 48 -9.08 -12.91 13.62
C PHE A 48 -8.04 -12.78 12.52
N VAL A 49 -6.88 -12.18 12.79
CA VAL A 49 -5.78 -12.10 11.81
C VAL A 49 -5.26 -13.50 11.47
N VAL A 50 -4.99 -14.34 12.49
CA VAL A 50 -4.48 -15.70 12.29
C VAL A 50 -5.47 -16.53 11.47
N ILE A 51 -6.74 -16.53 11.85
CA ILE A 51 -7.78 -17.29 11.15
C ILE A 51 -7.94 -16.83 9.71
N SER A 52 -7.95 -15.52 9.48
CA SER A 52 -8.06 -14.92 8.14
C SER A 52 -6.89 -15.28 7.22
N VAL A 53 -5.66 -15.23 7.74
CA VAL A 53 -4.45 -15.60 6.98
C VAL A 53 -4.45 -17.08 6.66
N LEU A 54 -4.76 -17.93 7.64
CA LEU A 54 -4.89 -19.38 7.41
C LEU A 54 -5.97 -19.66 6.36
N PHE A 55 -7.14 -19.03 6.48
CA PHE A 55 -8.22 -19.19 5.51
C PHE A 55 -7.75 -18.87 4.08
N VAL A 56 -7.07 -17.74 3.86
CA VAL A 56 -6.56 -17.41 2.52
C VAL A 56 -5.46 -18.36 2.07
N ALA A 57 -4.54 -18.74 2.97
CA ALA A 57 -3.48 -19.70 2.65
C ALA A 57 -4.05 -21.05 2.18
N PHE A 58 -5.17 -21.50 2.76
CA PHE A 58 -5.84 -22.73 2.36
C PHE A 58 -6.73 -22.56 1.12
N THR A 59 -7.42 -21.43 0.97
CA THR A 59 -8.46 -21.20 -0.07
C THR A 59 -7.95 -20.65 -1.37
N SER A 60 -6.84 -19.93 -1.32
CA SER A 60 -6.13 -19.51 -2.51
C SER A 60 -5.38 -20.72 -3.08
N ALA A 61 -5.47 -20.90 -4.39
CA ALA A 61 -4.77 -22.00 -5.06
C ALA A 61 -3.23 -21.81 -5.10
N LYS A 62 -2.69 -20.77 -4.42
CA LYS A 62 -1.34 -20.24 -4.62
C LYS A 62 -0.75 -19.74 -3.30
N PRO A 63 0.59 -19.76 -3.17
CA PRO A 63 1.24 -19.11 -2.04
C PRO A 63 0.93 -17.61 -2.02
N ILE A 64 0.67 -17.08 -0.83
CA ILE A 64 0.49 -15.65 -0.59
C ILE A 64 1.78 -14.93 -0.98
N ARG A 65 1.71 -14.05 -1.98
CA ARG A 65 2.88 -13.29 -2.45
C ARG A 65 3.12 -12.07 -1.57
N PRO A 66 4.38 -11.73 -1.26
CA PRO A 66 4.73 -10.43 -0.71
C PRO A 66 4.16 -9.31 -1.60
N LEU A 67 3.60 -8.27 -0.98
CA LEU A 67 2.94 -7.15 -1.67
C LEU A 67 1.73 -7.54 -2.54
N SER A 68 1.12 -8.70 -2.28
CA SER A 68 -0.22 -8.96 -2.82
C SER A 68 -1.23 -8.01 -2.18
N LEU A 69 -2.34 -7.73 -2.87
CA LEU A 69 -3.43 -6.92 -2.31
C LEU A 69 -3.87 -7.44 -0.93
N PHE A 70 -4.01 -8.77 -0.81
CA PHE A 70 -4.32 -9.42 0.46
C PHE A 70 -3.24 -9.16 1.52
N THR A 71 -1.95 -9.37 1.18
CA THR A 71 -0.85 -9.17 2.13
C THR A 71 -0.76 -7.74 2.61
N LEU A 72 -0.98 -6.76 1.73
CA LEU A 72 -0.95 -5.34 2.11
C LEU A 72 -2.08 -4.99 3.08
N ILE A 73 -3.30 -5.51 2.86
CA ILE A 73 -4.43 -5.34 3.79
C ILE A 73 -4.13 -6.07 5.10
N ALA A 74 -3.63 -7.30 5.05
CA ALA A 74 -3.29 -8.09 6.23
C ALA A 74 -2.22 -7.40 7.09
N VAL A 75 -1.15 -6.87 6.47
CA VAL A 75 -0.12 -6.09 7.18
C VAL A 75 -0.71 -4.83 7.79
N GLY A 76 -1.54 -4.09 7.05
CA GLY A 76 -2.23 -2.92 7.59
C GLY A 76 -3.12 -3.26 8.79
N GLN A 77 -3.87 -4.36 8.71
CA GLN A 77 -4.69 -4.87 9.79
C GLN A 77 -3.85 -5.24 11.01
N THR A 78 -2.78 -6.00 10.82
CA THR A 78 -1.87 -6.39 11.92
C THR A 78 -1.24 -5.16 12.57
N VAL A 79 -0.78 -4.18 11.80
CA VAL A 79 -0.15 -2.98 12.37
C VAL A 79 -1.15 -2.16 13.18
N LEU A 80 -2.33 -1.88 12.62
CA LEU A 80 -3.30 -0.94 13.22
C LEU A 80 -4.16 -1.56 14.31
N PHE A 81 -4.53 -2.84 14.20
CA PHE A 81 -5.49 -3.48 15.09
C PHE A 81 -4.85 -4.53 16.01
N VAL A 82 -3.60 -4.94 15.78
CA VAL A 82 -2.86 -5.84 16.68
C VAL A 82 -1.68 -5.12 17.33
N ALA A 83 -0.68 -4.73 16.54
CA ALA A 83 0.59 -4.21 17.06
C ALA A 83 0.41 -2.88 17.80
N ARG A 84 -0.40 -1.95 17.26
CA ARG A 84 -0.68 -0.65 17.89
C ARG A 84 -1.41 -0.82 19.24
N PRO A 85 -2.55 -1.52 19.33
CA PRO A 85 -3.20 -1.88 20.58
C PRO A 85 -2.28 -2.55 21.61
N ALA A 86 -1.49 -3.55 21.19
CA ALA A 86 -0.54 -4.22 22.07
C ALA A 86 0.54 -3.26 22.60
N TYR A 87 1.02 -2.35 21.74
CA TYR A 87 1.94 -1.29 22.13
C TYR A 87 1.30 -0.34 23.15
N SER A 88 0.05 0.09 22.92
CA SER A 88 -0.67 0.98 23.84
C SER A 88 -0.90 0.32 25.22
N LEU A 89 -1.26 -0.97 25.27
CA LEU A 89 -1.34 -1.71 26.53
C LEU A 89 0.00 -1.73 27.28
N ARG A 90 1.08 -2.06 26.56
CA ARG A 90 2.39 -2.28 27.18
C ARG A 90 3.08 -0.99 27.61
N PHE A 91 2.96 0.07 26.82
CA PHE A 91 3.76 1.29 26.96
C PHE A 91 2.94 2.55 27.24
N GLN A 92 1.61 2.52 27.06
CA GLN A 92 0.72 3.66 27.27
C GLN A 92 -0.40 3.36 28.29
N GLY A 93 -0.26 2.27 29.06
CA GLY A 93 -1.20 1.92 30.13
C GLY A 93 -2.58 1.48 29.63
N GLY A 94 -2.71 1.06 28.37
CA GLY A 94 -4.00 0.59 27.83
C GLY A 94 -5.06 1.69 27.73
N ARG A 95 -4.62 2.91 27.41
CA ARG A 95 -5.48 4.08 27.30
C ARG A 95 -5.70 4.48 25.84
N ASN A 96 -6.91 4.94 25.56
CA ASN A 96 -7.27 5.57 24.29
C ASN A 96 -6.44 6.85 24.11
N LEU A 97 -5.75 6.96 22.98
CA LEU A 97 -4.80 8.06 22.75
C LEU A 97 -5.48 9.45 22.69
N PHE A 98 -6.76 9.51 22.34
CA PHE A 98 -7.46 10.79 22.18
C PHE A 98 -8.12 11.27 23.46
N THR A 99 -8.66 10.37 24.28
CA THR A 99 -9.38 10.71 25.51
C THR A 99 -8.52 10.55 26.77
N GLY A 100 -7.42 9.78 26.69
CA GLY A 100 -6.62 9.41 27.84
C GLY A 100 -7.34 8.45 28.82
N THR A 101 -8.54 8.00 28.48
CA THR A 101 -9.33 7.04 29.28
C THR A 101 -8.85 5.63 29.00
N GLU A 102 -9.05 4.73 29.97
CA GLU A 102 -8.79 3.30 29.77
C GLU A 102 -9.69 2.75 28.65
N TYR A 103 -9.21 1.71 27.96
CA TYR A 103 -10.03 0.99 27.00
C TYR A 103 -11.23 0.35 27.67
N ASP A 104 -12.38 0.42 26.99
CA ASP A 104 -13.68 -0.05 27.46
C ASP A 104 -14.31 -1.04 26.46
N GLY A 105 -15.56 -1.43 26.70
CA GLY A 105 -16.32 -2.30 25.80
C GLY A 105 -16.47 -1.76 24.37
N SER A 106 -16.41 -0.44 24.17
CA SER A 106 -16.45 0.17 22.84
C SER A 106 -15.19 -0.13 22.04
N PHE A 107 -14.04 -0.17 22.71
CA PHE A 107 -12.77 -0.61 22.12
C PHE A 107 -12.81 -2.09 21.71
N VAL A 108 -13.32 -2.97 22.57
CA VAL A 108 -13.50 -4.40 22.25
C VAL A 108 -14.42 -4.57 21.05
N THR A 109 -15.52 -3.83 21.01
CA THR A 109 -16.49 -3.86 19.90
C THR A 109 -15.87 -3.39 18.59
N ALA A 110 -15.04 -2.34 18.61
CA ALA A 110 -14.31 -1.87 17.43
C ALA A 110 -13.32 -2.94 16.91
N GLN A 111 -12.60 -3.62 17.81
CA GLN A 111 -11.68 -4.69 17.48
C GLN A 111 -12.38 -5.91 16.88
N LEU A 112 -13.49 -6.33 17.50
CA LEU A 112 -14.32 -7.43 16.99
C LEU A 112 -14.89 -7.08 15.61
N THR A 113 -15.34 -5.84 15.42
CA THR A 113 -15.86 -5.34 14.13
C THR A 113 -14.80 -5.43 13.04
N ALA A 114 -13.59 -4.92 13.30
CA ALA A 114 -12.47 -4.99 12.37
C ALA A 114 -12.04 -6.44 12.07
N GLY A 115 -12.04 -7.31 13.09
CA GLY A 115 -11.72 -8.73 12.94
C GLY A 115 -12.71 -9.48 12.04
N VAL A 116 -14.01 -9.31 12.30
CA VAL A 116 -15.09 -9.90 11.49
C VAL A 116 -15.06 -9.37 10.05
N ALA A 117 -14.84 -8.07 9.87
CA ALA A 117 -14.68 -7.45 8.56
C ALA A 117 -13.50 -8.06 7.77
N PHE A 118 -12.35 -8.21 8.42
CA PHE A 118 -11.16 -8.77 7.81
C PHE A 118 -11.34 -10.24 7.44
N LEU A 119 -12.05 -11.01 8.27
CA LEU A 119 -12.43 -12.39 7.95
C LEU A 119 -13.37 -12.43 6.74
N ALA A 120 -14.41 -11.60 6.70
CA ALA A 120 -15.33 -11.49 5.57
C ALA A 120 -14.59 -11.16 4.26
N PHE A 121 -13.69 -10.17 4.30
CA PHE A 121 -12.79 -9.83 3.20
C PHE A 121 -11.94 -11.02 2.76
N SER A 122 -11.31 -11.71 3.71
CA SER A 122 -10.45 -12.87 3.47
C SER A 122 -11.22 -14.01 2.82
N VAL A 123 -12.45 -14.25 3.26
CA VAL A 123 -13.36 -15.24 2.67
C VAL A 123 -13.62 -14.95 1.21
N ALA A 124 -14.12 -13.74 0.93
CA ALA A 124 -14.46 -13.35 -0.44
C ALA A 124 -13.23 -13.25 -1.36
N TYR A 125 -12.09 -12.77 -0.86
CA TYR A 125 -10.84 -12.72 -1.60
C TYR A 125 -10.32 -14.12 -1.94
N GLY A 126 -10.30 -15.02 -0.97
CA GLY A 126 -9.85 -16.41 -1.14
C GLY A 126 -10.70 -17.16 -2.17
N LEU A 127 -12.03 -17.02 -2.11
CA LEU A 127 -12.95 -17.66 -3.05
C LEU A 127 -12.85 -17.09 -4.47
N SER A 128 -12.69 -15.77 -4.62
CA SER A 128 -12.67 -15.11 -5.92
C SER A 128 -11.30 -15.16 -6.63
N SER A 129 -10.22 -15.45 -5.89
CA SER A 129 -8.86 -15.53 -6.43
C SER A 129 -8.48 -16.90 -7.01
N ARG A 130 -9.44 -17.85 -7.11
CA ARG A 130 -9.26 -19.25 -7.50
C ARG A 130 -9.09 -19.50 -9.00
N VAL A 131 -8.26 -18.73 -9.69
CA VAL A 131 -7.96 -19.05 -11.10
C VAL A 131 -6.73 -19.95 -11.20
N GLU A 132 -6.94 -21.18 -11.68
CA GLU A 132 -5.89 -22.07 -12.17
C GLU A 132 -5.06 -21.34 -13.22
N VAL A 133 -3.86 -20.91 -12.86
CA VAL A 133 -2.90 -20.41 -13.85
C VAL A 133 -2.27 -21.62 -14.52
N ARG A 134 -2.77 -21.96 -15.70
CA ARG A 134 -2.16 -22.98 -16.55
C ARG A 134 -0.97 -22.37 -17.28
N GLY A 135 0.24 -22.67 -16.79
CA GLY A 135 1.48 -22.51 -17.56
C GLY A 135 2.61 -21.77 -16.85
N PRO A 136 3.84 -21.91 -17.37
CA PRO A 136 5.01 -21.22 -16.85
C PRO A 136 4.82 -19.70 -16.90
N SER A 137 5.42 -19.01 -15.93
CA SER A 137 5.27 -17.58 -15.70
C SER A 137 5.57 -16.77 -16.98
N ARG A 138 4.53 -16.32 -17.68
CA ARG A 138 4.65 -15.46 -18.87
C ARG A 138 5.00 -14.03 -18.48
N ALA A 139 5.89 -13.39 -19.23
CA ALA A 139 6.18 -11.96 -19.09
C ALA A 139 4.89 -11.12 -19.23
N ILE A 140 4.91 -9.90 -18.67
CA ILE A 140 3.82 -8.93 -18.86
C ILE A 140 3.76 -8.54 -20.34
N LEU A 141 2.58 -8.66 -20.93
CA LEU A 141 2.32 -8.35 -22.33
C LEU A 141 2.06 -6.84 -22.49
N PRO A 142 2.88 -6.12 -23.28
CA PRO A 142 2.63 -4.72 -23.58
C PRO A 142 1.33 -4.56 -24.39
N ILE A 143 0.75 -3.36 -24.35
CA ILE A 143 -0.33 -2.98 -25.28
C ILE A 143 0.23 -3.12 -26.71
N PRO A 144 -0.47 -3.82 -27.64
CA PRO A 144 -0.01 -3.96 -29.02
C PRO A 144 0.25 -2.61 -29.67
N GLU A 145 1.29 -2.50 -30.51
CA GLU A 145 1.74 -1.22 -31.06
C GLU A 145 0.62 -0.43 -31.77
N ALA A 146 -0.23 -1.11 -32.55
CA ALA A 146 -1.37 -0.49 -33.22
C ALA A 146 -2.36 0.16 -32.23
N GLY A 147 -2.63 -0.49 -31.10
CA GLY A 147 -3.46 0.06 -30.03
C GLY A 147 -2.75 1.16 -29.25
N TRP A 148 -1.46 0.96 -28.98
CA TRP A 148 -0.67 1.96 -28.29
C TRP A 148 -0.52 3.25 -29.08
N ARG A 149 -0.39 3.20 -30.42
CA ARG A 149 -0.39 4.41 -31.28
C ARG A 149 -1.66 5.26 -31.13
N ARG A 150 -2.81 4.65 -30.84
CA ARG A 150 -4.09 5.35 -30.59
C ARG A 150 -4.22 5.85 -29.15
N VAL A 151 -3.83 5.02 -28.18
CA VAL A 151 -3.97 5.30 -26.74
C VAL A 151 -2.92 6.31 -26.25
N ARG A 152 -1.68 6.24 -26.75
CA ARG A 152 -0.57 7.07 -26.31
C ARG A 152 -0.85 8.57 -26.36
N PRO A 153 -1.33 9.17 -27.47
CA PRO A 153 -1.62 10.61 -27.49
C PRO A 153 -2.66 11.00 -26.43
N LEU A 154 -3.69 10.17 -26.21
CA LEU A 154 -4.69 10.41 -25.17
C LEU A 154 -4.07 10.39 -23.76
N VAL A 155 -3.24 9.38 -23.46
CA VAL A 155 -2.54 9.29 -22.16
C VAL A 155 -1.59 10.48 -21.96
N VAL A 156 -0.91 10.93 -23.01
CA VAL A 156 -0.05 12.13 -22.94
C VAL A 156 -0.89 13.39 -22.71
N VAL A 157 -2.02 13.55 -23.39
CA VAL A 157 -2.95 14.67 -23.15
C VAL A 157 -3.45 14.65 -21.71
N VAL A 158 -3.84 13.49 -21.17
CA VAL A 158 -4.25 13.36 -19.76
C VAL A 158 -3.11 13.74 -18.81
N ALA A 159 -1.87 13.34 -19.10
CA ALA A 159 -0.69 13.73 -18.31
C ALA A 159 -0.44 15.25 -18.34
N LEU A 160 -0.59 15.88 -19.52
CA LEU A 160 -0.42 17.32 -19.70
C LEU A 160 -1.55 18.11 -19.02
N VAL A 161 -2.80 17.68 -19.17
CA VAL A 161 -3.95 18.29 -18.49
C VAL A 161 -3.80 18.17 -16.97
N GLY A 162 -3.44 16.98 -16.46
CA GLY A 162 -3.20 16.78 -15.03
C GLY A 162 -2.09 17.69 -14.49
N THR A 163 -0.96 17.77 -15.22
CA THR A 163 0.14 18.67 -14.87
C THR A 163 -0.30 20.13 -14.91
N GLY A 164 -1.03 20.55 -15.96
CA GLY A 164 -1.53 21.91 -16.10
C GLY A 164 -2.50 22.31 -14.97
N LEU A 165 -3.42 21.43 -14.60
CA LEU A 165 -4.30 21.64 -13.43
C LEU A 165 -3.47 21.78 -12.15
N TYR A 166 -2.47 20.93 -11.94
CA TYR A 166 -1.61 21.03 -10.77
C TYR A 166 -0.77 22.32 -10.77
N SER A 167 -0.28 22.77 -11.92
CA SER A 167 0.41 24.05 -12.06
C SER A 167 -0.52 25.23 -11.77
N LEU A 168 -1.79 25.18 -12.19
CA LEU A 168 -2.79 26.18 -11.84
C LEU A 168 -3.06 26.22 -10.34
N HIS A 169 -3.06 25.06 -9.66
CA HIS A 169 -3.13 25.01 -8.20
C HIS A 169 -1.96 25.74 -7.55
N ILE A 170 -0.72 25.44 -7.95
CA ILE A 170 0.49 26.11 -7.45
C ILE A 170 0.43 27.62 -7.74
N ALA A 171 0.00 28.02 -8.95
CA ALA A 171 -0.14 29.42 -9.30
C ALA A 171 -1.21 30.14 -8.47
N SER A 172 -2.32 29.46 -8.14
CA SER A 172 -3.42 30.04 -7.35
C SER A 172 -3.04 30.30 -5.89
N ILE A 173 -2.14 29.49 -5.31
CA ILE A 173 -1.65 29.66 -3.94
C ILE A 173 -0.39 30.54 -3.92
N GLY A 174 0.34 30.60 -5.03
CA GLY A 174 1.65 31.26 -5.14
C GLY A 174 2.79 30.28 -4.84
N LEU A 175 3.86 30.34 -5.65
CA LEU A 175 4.99 29.42 -5.53
C LEU A 175 5.69 29.52 -4.17
N GLY A 176 5.85 30.73 -3.62
CA GLY A 176 6.46 30.95 -2.31
C GLY A 176 5.69 30.26 -1.19
N ASN A 177 4.36 30.48 -1.14
CA ASN A 177 3.47 29.82 -0.17
C ASN A 177 3.49 28.31 -0.35
N TYR A 178 3.41 27.81 -1.59
CA TYR A 178 3.48 26.38 -1.87
C TYR A 178 4.79 25.73 -1.39
N LEU A 179 5.94 26.42 -1.58
CA LEU A 179 7.23 25.94 -1.09
C LEU A 179 7.30 26.00 0.45
N ALA A 180 6.86 27.10 1.06
CA ALA A 180 6.80 27.26 2.51
C ALA A 180 5.92 26.16 3.14
N VAL A 181 4.75 25.90 2.58
CA VAL A 181 3.86 24.79 2.93
C VAL A 181 4.54 23.43 2.81
N SER A 182 5.30 23.24 1.71
CA SER A 182 5.98 21.98 1.46
C SER A 182 7.11 21.73 2.45
N THR A 183 7.67 22.77 3.07
CA THR A 183 8.77 22.66 4.04
C THR A 183 8.31 22.74 5.49
N ALA A 184 7.33 23.60 5.82
CA ALA A 184 6.82 23.82 7.18
C ALA A 184 5.92 22.66 7.65
N GLY A 185 5.39 21.85 6.74
CA GLY A 185 4.50 20.75 7.07
C GLY A 185 3.03 21.19 7.13
N ARG A 186 2.18 20.37 7.79
CA ARG A 186 0.73 20.56 7.80
C ARG A 186 0.30 21.62 8.82
N ASP A 187 0.75 22.85 8.65
CA ASP A 187 0.19 23.95 9.43
C ASP A 187 -1.27 24.23 9.04
N ARG A 188 -2.01 24.83 9.98
CA ARG A 188 -3.46 25.07 9.88
C ARG A 188 -3.88 25.81 8.61
N GLU A 189 -3.02 26.72 8.12
CA GLU A 189 -3.24 27.50 6.91
C GLU A 189 -3.33 26.61 5.66
N LEU A 190 -2.56 25.52 5.60
CA LEU A 190 -2.59 24.57 4.48
C LEU A 190 -3.93 23.83 4.36
N GLN A 191 -4.52 23.41 5.48
CA GLN A 191 -5.82 22.73 5.48
C GLN A 191 -6.94 23.70 5.08
N ALA A 192 -6.87 24.95 5.55
CA ALA A 192 -7.81 26.01 5.20
C ALA A 192 -7.75 26.33 3.69
N GLU A 193 -6.55 26.41 3.12
CA GLU A 193 -6.36 26.69 1.69
C GLU A 193 -6.77 25.51 0.79
N VAL A 194 -6.45 24.26 1.15
CA VAL A 194 -6.91 23.06 0.43
C VAL A 194 -8.45 22.90 0.50
N GLY A 195 -9.09 23.48 1.51
CA GLY A 195 -10.56 23.55 1.63
C GLY A 195 -11.24 24.47 0.62
N THR A 196 -10.50 25.33 -0.08
CA THR A 196 -11.04 26.21 -1.13
C THR A 196 -11.28 25.47 -2.44
N SER A 197 -11.99 26.09 -3.40
CA SER A 197 -12.33 25.51 -4.72
C SER A 197 -11.12 25.03 -5.53
N SER A 198 -9.90 25.47 -5.18
CA SER A 198 -8.63 25.04 -5.75
C SER A 198 -8.27 23.56 -5.49
N GLY A 199 -8.94 22.88 -4.55
CA GLY A 199 -8.69 21.45 -4.25
C GLY A 199 -8.94 20.50 -5.45
N TYR A 200 -9.76 20.91 -6.42
CA TYR A 200 -9.94 20.15 -7.67
C TYR A 200 -8.71 20.22 -8.57
N PHE A 201 -8.03 21.36 -8.60
CA PHE A 201 -6.78 21.53 -9.35
C PHE A 201 -5.66 20.66 -8.77
N TYR A 202 -5.63 20.47 -7.45
CA TYR A 202 -4.73 19.53 -6.78
C TYR A 202 -4.92 18.08 -7.26
N SER A 203 -6.15 17.68 -7.65
CA SER A 203 -6.39 16.35 -8.24
C SER A 203 -5.67 16.15 -9.58
N GLY A 204 -5.26 17.23 -10.24
CA GLY A 204 -4.39 17.20 -11.42
C GLY A 204 -3.11 16.40 -11.20
N LEU A 205 -2.53 16.48 -10.00
CA LEU A 205 -1.35 15.67 -9.63
C LEU A 205 -1.64 14.18 -9.73
N MET A 206 -2.79 13.73 -9.24
CA MET A 206 -3.17 12.31 -9.27
C MET A 206 -3.48 11.85 -10.71
N ILE A 207 -4.13 12.71 -11.51
CA ILE A 207 -4.40 12.44 -12.93
C ILE A 207 -3.08 12.27 -13.70
N ALA A 208 -2.15 13.22 -13.53
CA ALA A 208 -0.83 13.18 -14.17
C ALA A 208 -0.04 11.94 -13.73
N THR A 209 -0.02 11.67 -12.42
CA THR A 209 0.62 10.50 -11.83
C THR A 209 0.11 9.20 -12.48
N GLY A 210 -1.21 9.01 -12.55
CA GLY A 210 -1.81 7.84 -13.19
C GLY A 210 -1.36 7.70 -14.65
N ALA A 211 -1.35 8.80 -15.40
CA ALA A 211 -1.00 8.76 -16.82
C ALA A 211 0.48 8.39 -17.01
N ILE A 212 1.37 8.98 -16.20
CA ILE A 212 2.81 8.73 -16.29
C ILE A 212 3.17 7.33 -15.77
N VAL A 213 2.48 6.79 -14.76
CA VAL A 213 2.65 5.39 -14.34
C VAL A 213 2.28 4.44 -15.50
N LEU A 214 1.20 4.71 -16.25
CA LEU A 214 0.85 3.89 -17.41
C LEU A 214 1.93 3.97 -18.52
N LEU A 215 2.43 5.17 -18.81
CA LEU A 215 3.54 5.38 -19.75
C LEU A 215 4.80 4.62 -19.31
N PHE A 216 5.12 4.66 -18.01
CA PHE A 216 6.24 3.93 -17.42
C PHE A 216 6.09 2.43 -17.60
N ILE A 217 4.94 1.85 -17.20
CA ILE A 217 4.69 0.41 -17.30
C ILE A 217 4.76 -0.05 -18.75
N GLN A 218 4.13 0.68 -19.68
CA GLN A 218 4.16 0.34 -21.10
C GLN A 218 5.59 0.40 -21.65
N ALA A 219 6.34 1.48 -21.39
CA ALA A 219 7.71 1.60 -21.87
C ALA A 219 8.62 0.49 -21.29
N ALA A 220 8.46 0.16 -20.01
CA ALA A 220 9.23 -0.89 -19.36
C ALA A 220 8.86 -2.30 -19.88
N ALA A 221 7.58 -2.58 -20.07
CA ALA A 221 7.11 -3.85 -20.65
C ALA A 221 7.50 -4.02 -22.13
N SER A 222 7.61 -2.92 -22.89
CA SER A 222 8.09 -2.91 -24.28
C SER A 222 9.61 -2.90 -24.42
N GLY A 223 10.38 -2.86 -23.33
CA GLY A 223 11.85 -2.78 -23.38
C GLY A 223 12.42 -1.41 -23.77
N GLU A 224 11.60 -0.36 -23.78
CA GLU A 224 11.99 1.00 -24.18
C GLU A 224 12.63 1.78 -23.02
N ARG A 225 13.83 1.35 -22.59
CA ARG A 225 14.53 1.86 -21.38
C ARG A 225 14.58 3.40 -21.28
N ARG A 226 14.88 4.11 -22.37
CA ARG A 226 14.98 5.58 -22.37
C ARG A 226 13.65 6.25 -22.01
N ARG A 227 12.52 5.72 -22.49
CA ARG A 227 11.19 6.27 -22.20
C ARG A 227 10.75 5.92 -20.78
N ALA A 228 11.07 4.71 -20.30
CA ALA A 228 10.82 4.32 -18.92
C ALA A 228 11.59 5.21 -17.93
N VAL A 229 12.87 5.51 -18.19
CA VAL A 229 13.67 6.43 -17.35
C VAL A 229 13.09 7.84 -17.33
N ARG A 230 12.67 8.37 -18.50
CA ARG A 230 12.01 9.69 -18.55
C ARG A 230 10.71 9.71 -17.73
N ALA A 231 9.86 8.69 -17.89
CA ALA A 231 8.63 8.59 -17.13
C ALA A 231 8.90 8.48 -15.61
N ALA A 232 9.90 7.70 -15.20
CA ALA A 232 10.31 7.59 -13.80
C ALA A 232 10.83 8.93 -13.24
N PHE A 233 11.60 9.69 -14.02
CA PHE A 233 12.05 11.03 -13.64
C PHE A 233 10.87 11.99 -13.42
N PHE A 234 9.89 12.00 -14.33
CA PHE A 234 8.68 12.81 -14.15
C PHE A 234 7.85 12.38 -12.93
N LEU A 235 7.74 11.07 -12.66
CA LEU A 235 7.07 10.59 -11.45
C LEU A 235 7.80 11.05 -10.19
N ALA A 236 9.14 11.00 -10.16
CA ALA A 236 9.92 11.48 -9.04
C ALA A 236 9.73 13.00 -8.82
N ALA A 237 9.73 13.78 -9.90
CA ALA A 237 9.48 15.22 -9.84
C ALA A 237 8.07 15.55 -9.30
N LEU A 238 7.04 14.82 -9.73
CA LEU A 238 5.67 14.98 -9.23
C LEU A 238 5.50 14.50 -7.78
N ALA A 239 6.25 13.50 -7.35
CA ALA A 239 6.18 12.96 -6.00
C ALA A 239 6.99 13.77 -4.99
N LEU A 240 7.95 14.59 -5.44
CA LEU A 240 8.84 15.37 -4.60
C LEU A 240 8.08 16.30 -3.63
N PRO A 241 7.06 17.07 -4.05
CA PRO A 241 6.33 17.92 -3.10
C PRO A 241 5.59 17.13 -2.03
N SER A 242 5.02 15.97 -2.39
CA SER A 242 4.36 15.11 -1.42
C SER A 242 5.35 14.50 -0.42
N LEU A 243 6.58 14.22 -0.87
CA LEU A 243 7.67 13.77 -0.02
C LEU A 243 8.12 14.88 0.94
N LEU A 244 8.35 16.09 0.44
CA LEU A 244 8.79 17.24 1.23
C LEU A 244 7.75 17.64 2.28
N SER A 245 6.48 17.75 1.88
CA SER A 245 5.36 18.05 2.79
C SER A 245 5.05 16.93 3.79
N GLY A 246 5.69 15.76 3.64
CA GLY A 246 5.38 14.55 4.40
C GLY A 246 3.97 14.02 4.15
N THR A 247 3.32 14.39 3.04
CA THR A 247 2.01 13.87 2.63
C THR A 247 2.14 12.47 2.00
N ARG A 248 2.39 11.52 2.89
CA ARG A 248 2.52 10.08 2.62
C ARG A 248 1.40 9.48 1.74
N SER A 249 0.20 10.03 1.87
CA SER A 249 -0.99 9.50 1.19
C SER A 249 -0.97 9.59 -0.34
N GLN A 250 -0.05 10.36 -0.94
CA GLN A 250 0.17 10.39 -2.39
C GLN A 250 1.48 9.74 -2.78
N PHE A 251 2.55 10.03 -2.03
CA PHE A 251 3.88 9.51 -2.28
C PHE A 251 3.93 7.98 -2.19
N LEU A 252 3.35 7.38 -1.14
CA LEU A 252 3.46 5.95 -0.91
C LEU A 252 2.74 5.10 -1.95
N PRO A 253 1.50 5.43 -2.39
CA PRO A 253 0.89 4.72 -3.49
C PRO A 253 1.75 4.65 -4.75
N ILE A 254 2.47 5.73 -5.07
CA ILE A 254 3.33 5.79 -6.26
C ILE A 254 4.53 4.86 -6.09
N ILE A 255 5.27 4.99 -4.98
CA ILE A 255 6.45 4.16 -4.71
C ILE A 255 6.08 2.67 -4.68
N LEU A 256 4.97 2.33 -4.03
CA LEU A 256 4.51 0.96 -3.94
C LEU A 256 4.03 0.43 -5.29
N ALA A 257 3.32 1.24 -6.09
CA ALA A 257 2.94 0.87 -7.45
C ALA A 257 4.19 0.60 -8.31
N LEU A 258 5.21 1.46 -8.25
CA LEU A 258 6.48 1.27 -8.96
C LEU A 258 7.22 0.01 -8.51
N ALA A 259 7.25 -0.27 -7.20
CA ALA A 259 7.85 -1.49 -6.65
C ALA A 259 7.14 -2.75 -7.15
N ILE A 260 5.81 -2.73 -7.20
CA ILE A 260 5.00 -3.83 -7.72
C ILE A 260 5.26 -4.03 -9.21
N VAL A 261 5.26 -2.95 -10.00
CA VAL A 261 5.61 -3.02 -11.43
C VAL A 261 6.99 -3.63 -11.62
N TRP A 262 7.98 -3.18 -10.85
CA TRP A 262 9.34 -3.72 -10.91
C TRP A 262 9.39 -5.23 -10.61
N ILE A 263 8.66 -5.70 -9.60
CA ILE A 263 8.55 -7.12 -9.25
C ILE A 263 7.92 -7.94 -10.39
N TYR A 264 6.86 -7.43 -11.02
CA TYR A 264 6.18 -8.13 -12.12
C TYR A 264 6.96 -8.10 -13.44
N LEU A 265 7.73 -7.04 -13.68
CA LEU A 265 8.58 -6.92 -14.89
C LEU A 265 9.93 -7.62 -14.73
N THR A 266 10.40 -7.84 -13.50
CA THR A 266 11.68 -8.50 -13.20
C THR A 266 11.42 -9.84 -12.48
N PRO A 267 10.95 -10.89 -13.20
CA PRO A 267 10.51 -12.16 -12.60
C PRO A 267 11.63 -13.03 -11.99
N ARG A 268 12.78 -12.43 -11.61
CA ARG A 268 13.83 -13.16 -10.89
C ARG A 268 13.31 -13.60 -9.52
N ARG A 269 13.54 -14.88 -9.20
CA ARG A 269 13.06 -15.57 -7.97
C ARG A 269 13.45 -14.88 -6.65
N ASN A 270 14.37 -13.91 -6.68
CA ASN A 270 14.93 -13.24 -5.51
C ASN A 270 14.48 -11.77 -5.32
N THR A 271 13.58 -11.23 -6.14
CA THR A 271 13.21 -9.81 -6.09
C THR A 271 12.53 -9.43 -4.76
N TRP A 272 11.75 -10.34 -4.16
CA TRP A 272 11.10 -10.06 -2.87
C TRP A 272 12.09 -10.04 -1.69
N ARG A 273 13.16 -10.87 -1.70
CA ARG A 273 14.19 -10.83 -0.65
C ARG A 273 14.93 -9.51 -0.66
N ARG A 274 15.21 -9.00 -1.87
CA ARG A 274 15.78 -7.65 -2.04
C ARG A 274 14.83 -6.58 -1.53
N PHE A 275 13.53 -6.67 -1.85
CA PHE A 275 12.55 -5.74 -1.31
C PHE A 275 12.50 -5.79 0.22
N ALA A 276 12.47 -6.98 0.82
CA ALA A 276 12.50 -7.14 2.29
C ALA A 276 13.77 -6.54 2.92
N LEU A 277 14.92 -6.63 2.24
CA LEU A 277 16.17 -6.00 2.67
C LEU A 277 16.10 -4.47 2.62
N PHE A 278 15.48 -3.89 1.58
CA PHE A 278 15.39 -2.43 1.41
C PHE A 278 14.18 -1.80 2.12
N ALA A 279 13.15 -2.58 2.47
CA ALA A 279 11.91 -2.06 3.06
C ALA A 279 12.14 -1.29 4.37
N PRO A 280 12.98 -1.73 5.32
CA PRO A 280 13.31 -0.94 6.51
C PRO A 280 13.96 0.39 6.18
N ILE A 281 14.89 0.41 5.21
CA ILE A 281 15.56 1.65 4.77
C ILE A 281 14.53 2.61 4.14
N LEU A 282 13.64 2.09 3.29
CA LEU A 282 12.55 2.88 2.71
C LEU A 282 11.57 3.39 3.77
N LEU A 283 11.31 2.60 4.82
CA LEU A 283 10.49 3.04 5.95
C LEU A 283 11.19 4.17 6.70
N VAL A 284 12.46 4.01 7.06
CA VAL A 284 13.23 5.01 7.81
C VAL A 284 13.37 6.31 7.01
N VAL A 285 13.89 6.23 5.79
CA VAL A 285 14.16 7.39 4.92
C VAL A 285 12.86 8.04 4.43
N GLY A 286 11.84 7.23 4.12
CA GLY A 286 10.58 7.72 3.55
C GLY A 286 9.54 8.16 4.58
N PHE A 287 9.64 7.73 5.84
CA PHE A 287 8.60 7.97 6.85
C PHE A 287 9.11 8.55 8.17
N VAL A 288 10.15 7.94 8.74
CA VAL A 288 10.60 8.25 10.10
C VAL A 288 11.46 9.52 10.08
N ALA A 289 12.49 9.58 9.22
CA ALA A 289 13.38 10.73 9.13
C ALA A 289 12.66 12.03 8.72
N PRO A 290 11.82 12.07 7.67
CA PRO A 290 11.07 13.28 7.33
C PRO A 290 10.10 13.72 8.41
N ARG A 291 9.70 12.82 9.32
CA ARG A 291 8.85 13.18 10.45
C ARG A 291 9.64 13.74 11.61
N ILE A 292 10.75 13.11 11.99
CA ILE A 292 11.64 13.64 13.04
C ILE A 292 12.12 15.04 12.64
N TRP A 293 12.58 15.22 11.40
CA TRP A 293 13.04 16.50 10.88
C TRP A 293 11.99 17.61 10.91
N ARG A 294 10.70 17.27 10.74
CA ARG A 294 9.61 18.26 10.79
C ARG A 294 9.08 18.51 12.19
N ASN A 295 9.18 17.53 13.07
CA ASN A 295 8.65 17.63 14.44
C ASN A 295 9.67 18.22 15.42
N SER A 296 10.95 18.31 15.03
CA SER A 296 11.95 19.04 15.81
C SER A 296 11.61 20.53 15.78
N THR A 297 11.13 21.04 16.91
CA THR A 297 10.88 22.47 17.15
C THR A 297 12.17 23.29 17.17
N ASP A 298 13.31 22.63 17.33
CA ASP A 298 14.62 23.26 17.27
C ASP A 298 15.06 23.30 15.81
N ASP A 299 15.16 24.52 15.26
CA ASP A 299 15.73 24.81 13.93
C ASP A 299 17.15 24.21 13.73
N SER A 300 17.78 23.74 14.80
CA SER A 300 19.12 23.14 14.81
C SER A 300 19.16 21.67 14.39
N VAL A 301 18.03 20.94 14.34
CA VAL A 301 18.04 19.53 13.95
C VAL A 301 18.13 19.40 12.42
N GLY A 302 19.35 19.39 11.92
CA GLY A 302 19.62 19.15 10.50
C GLY A 302 19.11 17.78 10.01
N TRP A 303 18.87 17.66 8.70
CA TRP A 303 18.43 16.40 8.07
C TRP A 303 19.31 15.19 8.43
N VAL A 304 20.63 15.40 8.58
CA VAL A 304 21.58 14.33 8.92
C VAL A 304 21.35 13.78 10.33
N SER A 305 21.08 14.64 11.32
CA SER A 305 20.78 14.19 12.68
C SER A 305 19.41 13.53 12.76
N ALA A 306 18.41 14.06 12.05
CA ALA A 306 17.10 13.41 11.92
C ALA A 306 17.20 12.02 11.29
N LEU A 307 18.03 11.86 10.26
CA LEU A 307 18.29 10.56 9.64
C LEU A 307 18.97 9.58 10.62
N GLY A 308 19.96 10.05 11.39
CA GLY A 308 20.61 9.25 12.42
C GLY A 308 19.64 8.79 13.50
N ALA A 309 18.81 9.69 14.01
CA ALA A 309 17.76 9.38 14.98
C ALA A 309 16.72 8.39 14.42
N ALA A 310 16.38 8.52 13.14
CA ALA A 310 15.38 7.68 12.49
C ALA A 310 15.75 6.19 12.40
N PHE A 311 17.03 5.84 12.51
CA PHE A 311 17.49 4.43 12.58
C PHE A 311 17.44 3.85 14.00
N SER A 312 17.14 4.66 15.03
CA SER A 312 16.89 4.17 16.39
C SER A 312 15.68 3.24 16.39
N PRO A 313 15.80 1.99 16.88
CA PRO A 313 14.66 1.09 17.02
C PRO A 313 13.52 1.74 17.82
N LYS A 314 13.85 2.47 18.89
CA LYS A 314 12.87 3.20 19.72
C LYS A 314 12.06 4.18 18.87
N GLU A 315 12.73 5.03 18.08
CA GLU A 315 12.06 6.02 17.23
C GLU A 315 11.19 5.36 16.16
N ILE A 316 11.66 4.25 15.56
CA ILE A 316 10.87 3.49 14.59
C ILE A 316 9.59 2.97 15.25
N PHE A 317 9.67 2.38 16.45
CA PHE A 317 8.52 1.85 17.17
C PHE A 317 7.59 2.96 17.68
N GLU A 318 8.11 4.01 18.29
CA GLU A 318 7.32 5.14 18.81
C GLU A 318 6.65 5.94 17.69
N THR A 319 7.37 6.20 16.59
CA THR A 319 6.81 6.90 15.44
C THR A 319 5.75 6.06 14.73
N SER A 320 5.98 4.74 14.60
CA SER A 320 5.08 3.85 13.87
C SER A 320 3.87 3.41 14.70
N LEU A 321 4.04 3.10 15.98
CA LEU A 321 3.00 2.53 16.84
C LEU A 321 2.57 3.45 17.98
N GLY A 322 3.35 4.46 18.38
CA GLY A 322 2.98 5.39 19.45
C GLY A 322 2.21 6.62 18.99
N SER A 323 2.06 6.81 17.68
CA SER A 323 1.58 8.05 17.08
C SER A 323 0.08 8.10 16.83
N LEU A 324 -0.48 9.33 16.84
CA LEU A 324 -1.79 9.65 16.27
C LEU A 324 -1.98 9.16 14.82
N ASP A 325 -0.89 9.00 14.06
CA ASP A 325 -0.92 8.43 12.70
C ASP A 325 -1.39 6.96 12.64
N THR A 326 -1.35 6.23 13.75
CA THR A 326 -1.78 4.82 13.82
C THR A 326 -2.91 4.58 14.82
N ALA A 327 -3.41 5.63 15.46
CA ALA A 327 -4.52 5.60 16.41
C ALA A 327 -5.91 5.44 15.76
N MET A 328 -6.00 4.74 14.61
CA MET A 328 -7.28 4.56 13.91
C MET A 328 -8.28 3.73 14.72
N VAL A 329 -7.80 2.73 15.45
CA VAL A 329 -8.62 1.90 16.32
C VAL A 329 -9.14 2.69 17.53
N ASP A 330 -8.32 3.61 18.07
CA ASP A 330 -8.72 4.55 19.12
C ASP A 330 -9.83 5.49 18.64
N ALA A 331 -9.73 6.02 17.41
CA ALA A 331 -10.77 6.88 16.84
C ALA A 331 -12.04 6.07 16.54
N PHE A 332 -11.87 4.86 15.99
CA PHE A 332 -12.99 3.98 15.68
C PHE A 332 -13.75 3.52 16.93
N SER A 333 -13.06 3.27 18.05
CA SER A 333 -13.75 2.92 19.30
C SER A 333 -14.61 4.06 19.85
N LEU A 334 -14.16 5.31 19.70
CA LEU A 334 -14.97 6.49 20.07
C LEU A 334 -16.20 6.63 19.17
N GLN A 335 -16.07 6.38 17.86
CA GLN A 335 -17.23 6.31 16.98
C GLN A 335 -18.21 5.22 17.45
N VAL A 336 -17.71 4.01 17.75
CA VAL A 336 -18.55 2.89 18.23
C VAL A 336 -19.28 3.26 19.53
N ALA A 337 -18.60 3.92 20.48
CA ALA A 337 -19.20 4.38 21.73
C ALA A 337 -20.33 5.40 21.51
N ARG A 338 -20.14 6.33 20.56
CA ARG A 338 -21.18 7.32 20.22
C ARG A 338 -22.36 6.68 19.49
N GLN A 339 -22.13 5.71 18.62
CA GLN A 339 -23.22 5.00 17.95
C GLN A 339 -23.99 4.09 18.91
N SER A 340 -23.32 3.43 19.86
CA SER A 340 -23.98 2.55 20.84
C SER A 340 -24.82 3.33 21.86
N SER A 341 -24.39 4.54 22.23
CA SER A 341 -25.15 5.44 23.10
C SER A 341 -26.27 6.21 22.40
N GLY A 342 -26.38 6.10 21.06
CA GLY A 342 -27.34 6.86 20.26
C GLY A 342 -26.95 8.33 20.02
N ALA A 343 -25.75 8.75 20.44
CA ALA A 343 -25.24 10.11 20.21
C ALA A 343 -24.83 10.34 18.74
N LEU A 344 -24.55 9.26 17.99
CA LEU A 344 -24.23 9.29 16.57
C LEU A 344 -25.18 8.35 15.80
N GLU A 345 -26.06 8.91 14.99
CA GLU A 345 -27.02 8.14 14.20
C GLU A 345 -26.37 7.41 13.02
N GLN A 346 -27.01 6.31 12.60
CA GLN A 346 -26.61 5.62 11.38
C GLN A 346 -26.96 6.44 10.14
N THR A 347 -26.10 6.38 9.12
CA THR A 347 -26.26 7.17 7.90
C THR A 347 -26.95 6.42 6.76
N TYR A 348 -27.25 5.13 6.93
CA TYR A 348 -28.04 4.28 6.02
C TYR A 348 -27.68 4.35 4.53
N GLY A 349 -26.40 4.52 4.22
CA GLY A 349 -25.87 4.57 2.85
C GLY A 349 -25.66 5.98 2.31
N SER A 350 -26.15 7.03 2.98
CA SER A 350 -26.02 8.41 2.51
C SER A 350 -24.56 8.86 2.38
N SER A 351 -23.64 8.27 3.17
CA SER A 351 -22.22 8.57 3.07
C SER A 351 -21.62 8.13 1.72
N TYR A 352 -22.15 7.05 1.12
CA TYR A 352 -21.71 6.56 -0.19
C TYR A 352 -22.18 7.45 -1.34
N LEU A 353 -23.25 8.23 -1.16
CA LEU A 353 -23.65 9.24 -2.13
C LEU A 353 -22.57 10.33 -2.27
N GLY A 354 -21.78 10.55 -1.20
CA GLY A 354 -20.60 11.40 -1.23
C GLY A 354 -19.59 10.97 -2.30
N LEU A 355 -19.44 9.67 -2.57
CA LEU A 355 -18.55 9.16 -3.63
C LEU A 355 -19.02 9.58 -5.02
N LEU A 356 -20.33 9.50 -5.25
CA LEU A 356 -20.95 9.85 -6.53
C LEU A 356 -20.96 11.37 -6.74
N ALA A 357 -21.14 12.13 -5.67
CA ALA A 357 -21.11 13.59 -5.66
C ALA A 357 -19.68 14.16 -5.70
N ALA A 358 -18.66 13.36 -5.40
CA ALA A 358 -17.28 13.83 -5.26
C ALA A 358 -16.72 14.59 -6.48
N PRO A 359 -17.02 14.20 -7.74
CA PRO A 359 -16.59 14.95 -8.91
C PRO A 359 -17.19 16.36 -9.01
N ILE A 360 -18.28 16.66 -8.29
CA ILE A 360 -19.00 17.94 -8.36
C ILE A 360 -18.35 18.96 -7.39
N PRO A 361 -17.76 20.06 -7.90
CA PRO A 361 -17.16 21.10 -7.07
C PRO A 361 -18.12 21.71 -6.07
N ARG A 362 -17.63 22.07 -4.87
CA ARG A 362 -18.45 22.79 -3.86
C ARG A 362 -18.95 24.14 -4.37
N ALA A 363 -18.25 24.77 -5.31
CA ALA A 363 -18.71 26.01 -5.95
C ALA A 363 -20.01 25.81 -6.76
N ILE A 364 -20.21 24.61 -7.32
CA ILE A 364 -21.43 24.27 -8.09
C ILE A 364 -22.50 23.69 -7.17
N TRP A 365 -22.10 22.88 -6.18
CA TRP A 365 -23.01 22.30 -5.19
C TRP A 365 -22.49 22.56 -3.76
N PRO A 366 -22.80 23.74 -3.18
CA PRO A 366 -22.32 24.12 -1.85
C PRO A 366 -22.82 23.17 -0.75
N SER A 367 -24.09 22.75 -0.84
CA SER A 367 -24.75 21.84 0.10
C SER A 367 -24.42 20.36 -0.10
N LYS A 368 -23.40 20.01 -0.90
CA LYS A 368 -23.03 18.60 -1.10
C LYS A 368 -22.62 17.96 0.24
N PRO A 369 -22.99 16.68 0.47
CA PRO A 369 -22.68 15.97 1.70
C PRO A 369 -21.19 16.05 2.07
N LEU A 370 -20.91 16.17 3.36
CA LEU A 370 -19.53 16.10 3.87
C LEU A 370 -18.99 14.68 3.66
N PRO A 371 -17.70 14.52 3.31
CA PRO A 371 -17.03 13.23 3.40
C PRO A 371 -17.15 12.65 4.81
N THR A 372 -17.28 11.33 4.91
CA THR A 372 -17.47 10.61 6.17
C THR A 372 -16.43 10.96 7.23
N ASP A 373 -15.16 11.10 6.85
CA ASP A 373 -14.10 11.54 7.79
C ASP A 373 -14.39 12.94 8.37
N GLN A 374 -14.88 13.90 7.57
CA GLN A 374 -15.21 15.24 8.07
C GLN A 374 -16.40 15.22 9.03
N LEU A 375 -17.42 14.43 8.71
CA LEU A 375 -18.60 14.25 9.57
C LEU A 375 -18.20 13.62 10.91
N LEU A 376 -17.43 12.53 10.89
CA LEU A 376 -16.97 11.86 12.11
C LEU A 376 -16.04 12.75 12.94
N ASN A 377 -15.16 13.52 12.31
CA ASN A 377 -14.31 14.46 13.06
C ASN A 377 -15.11 15.60 13.70
N ALA A 378 -16.10 16.14 13.00
CA ALA A 378 -16.95 17.19 13.57
C ALA A 378 -17.74 16.71 14.79
N ASP A 379 -18.20 15.45 14.77
CA ASP A 379 -18.96 14.84 15.87
C ASP A 379 -18.07 14.35 17.03
N VAL A 380 -17.01 13.60 16.73
CA VAL A 380 -16.16 12.93 17.74
C VAL A 380 -15.09 13.88 18.28
N PHE A 381 -14.59 14.81 17.47
CA PHE A 381 -13.48 15.70 17.81
C PHE A 381 -13.75 17.17 17.43
N PRO A 382 -14.85 17.79 17.93
CA PRO A 382 -15.29 19.12 17.49
C PRO A 382 -14.19 20.18 17.62
N ALA A 383 -13.47 20.21 18.75
CA ALA A 383 -12.41 21.19 19.01
C ALA A 383 -11.22 21.10 18.04
N THR A 384 -10.88 19.91 17.54
CA THR A 384 -9.82 19.76 16.53
C THR A 384 -10.37 19.94 15.12
N ALA A 385 -11.61 19.53 14.87
CA ALA A 385 -12.29 19.73 13.60
C ALA A 385 -12.48 21.21 13.26
N GLU A 386 -12.87 22.05 14.23
CA GLU A 386 -12.92 23.51 14.10
C GLU A 386 -11.56 24.11 13.73
N ARG A 387 -10.46 23.45 14.12
CA ARG A 387 -9.08 23.84 13.78
C ARG A 387 -8.57 23.22 12.48
N GLY A 388 -9.43 22.54 11.71
CA GLY A 388 -9.05 21.86 10.48
C GLY A 388 -8.16 20.61 10.68
N ILE A 389 -8.12 20.08 11.91
CA ILE A 389 -7.35 18.89 12.25
C ILE A 389 -8.31 17.69 12.26
N GLY A 390 -8.09 16.77 11.32
CA GLY A 390 -8.87 15.55 11.19
C GLY A 390 -8.05 14.28 11.46
N PHE A 391 -8.68 13.33 12.14
CA PHE A 391 -8.20 11.97 12.37
C PHE A 391 -8.91 10.98 11.45
N SER A 392 -8.29 9.83 11.21
CA SER A 392 -8.87 8.79 10.36
C SER A 392 -9.43 7.66 11.23
N PHE A 393 -10.58 7.13 10.84
CA PHE A 393 -11.31 6.13 11.63
C PHE A 393 -11.16 4.68 11.09
N SER A 394 -10.17 4.42 10.22
CA SER A 394 -9.99 3.17 9.46
C SER A 394 -11.05 2.89 8.38
N MET A 395 -10.77 1.91 7.51
CA MET A 395 -11.71 1.43 6.49
C MET A 395 -13.00 0.79 7.05
N TYR A 396 -13.03 0.44 8.34
CA TYR A 396 -14.19 -0.21 8.97
C TYR A 396 -15.24 0.80 9.43
N SER A 397 -14.84 2.05 9.69
CA SER A 397 -15.67 3.11 10.22
C SER A 397 -16.92 3.38 9.41
N GLU A 398 -16.75 3.59 8.11
CA GLU A 398 -17.84 4.03 7.24
C GLU A 398 -18.89 2.93 7.03
N PRO A 399 -18.55 1.67 6.70
CA PRO A 399 -19.54 0.58 6.68
C PRO A 399 -20.29 0.40 8.00
N TYR A 400 -19.61 0.56 9.13
CA TYR A 400 -20.23 0.50 10.45
C TYR A 400 -21.13 1.70 10.74
N LEU A 401 -20.74 2.91 10.29
CA LEU A 401 -21.56 4.11 10.38
C LEU A 401 -22.88 3.96 9.62
N ASN A 402 -22.84 3.32 8.45
CA ASN A 402 -24.03 3.19 7.61
C ASN A 402 -24.99 2.12 8.10
N PHE A 403 -24.52 0.91 8.41
CA PHE A 403 -25.39 -0.24 8.71
C PHE A 403 -24.86 -1.14 9.84
N GLY A 404 -23.98 -0.62 10.70
CA GLY A 404 -23.36 -1.38 11.79
C GLY A 404 -22.64 -2.63 11.28
N TRP A 405 -22.82 -3.74 11.99
CA TRP A 405 -22.22 -5.04 11.66
C TRP A 405 -22.58 -5.54 10.25
N LEU A 406 -23.83 -5.36 9.82
CA LEU A 406 -24.28 -5.83 8.50
C LEU A 406 -23.56 -5.08 7.38
N GLY A 407 -23.39 -3.76 7.53
CA GLY A 407 -22.66 -2.94 6.57
C GLY A 407 -21.20 -3.36 6.48
N THR A 408 -20.56 -3.52 7.63
CA THR A 408 -19.17 -3.97 7.71
C THR A 408 -18.97 -5.34 7.05
N ILE A 409 -19.78 -6.35 7.37
CA ILE A 409 -19.65 -7.67 6.75
C ILE A 409 -19.91 -7.59 5.24
N GLY A 410 -21.02 -6.95 4.85
CA GLY A 410 -21.46 -6.88 3.44
C GLY A 410 -20.44 -6.16 2.55
N VAL A 411 -19.98 -4.98 2.96
CA VAL A 411 -19.01 -4.18 2.19
C VAL A 411 -17.69 -4.93 2.06
N PHE A 412 -17.21 -5.59 3.11
CA PHE A 412 -15.93 -6.31 3.05
C PHE A 412 -16.01 -7.62 2.25
N LEU A 413 -17.16 -8.30 2.22
CA LEU A 413 -17.39 -9.39 1.26
C LEU A 413 -17.28 -8.88 -0.19
N ILE A 414 -17.96 -7.78 -0.51
CA ILE A 414 -17.94 -7.19 -1.85
C ILE A 414 -16.51 -6.75 -2.21
N PHE A 415 -15.83 -6.06 -1.28
CA PHE A 415 -14.48 -5.57 -1.49
C PHE A 415 -13.48 -6.71 -1.69
N GLY A 416 -13.53 -7.75 -0.85
CA GLY A 416 -12.70 -8.94 -0.98
C GLY A 416 -12.92 -9.66 -2.30
N PHE A 417 -14.18 -9.81 -2.72
CA PHE A 417 -14.52 -10.41 -4.01
C PHE A 417 -13.89 -9.64 -5.18
N PHE A 418 -14.03 -8.32 -5.23
CA PHE A 418 -13.48 -7.52 -6.33
C PHE A 418 -11.95 -7.52 -6.34
N LEU A 419 -11.30 -7.43 -5.18
CA LEU A 419 -9.83 -7.49 -5.12
C LEU A 419 -9.28 -8.87 -5.48
N GLY A 420 -9.96 -9.96 -5.08
CA GLY A 420 -9.56 -11.31 -5.47
C GLY A 420 -9.78 -11.57 -6.97
N ARG A 421 -10.85 -11.02 -7.56
CA ARG A 421 -11.05 -11.00 -9.02
C ARG A 421 -9.97 -10.19 -9.73
N LEU A 422 -9.62 -9.00 -9.25
CA LEU A 422 -8.55 -8.17 -9.82
C LEU A 422 -7.21 -8.92 -9.81
N SER A 423 -6.87 -9.54 -8.68
CA SER A 423 -5.67 -10.36 -8.53
C SER A 423 -5.65 -11.51 -9.54
N SER A 424 -6.75 -12.28 -9.65
CA SER A 424 -6.89 -13.34 -10.65
C SER A 424 -6.82 -12.85 -12.10
N ARG A 425 -7.39 -11.67 -12.38
CA ARG A 425 -7.38 -11.07 -13.72
C ARG A 425 -5.98 -10.65 -14.14
N LEU A 426 -5.19 -10.07 -13.24
CA LEU A 426 -3.78 -9.79 -13.52
C LEU A 426 -3.02 -11.08 -13.86
N GLU A 427 -3.22 -12.13 -13.08
CA GLU A 427 -2.47 -13.38 -13.26
C GLU A 427 -2.81 -14.13 -14.56
N THR A 428 -4.07 -14.02 -15.02
CA THR A 428 -4.55 -14.66 -16.25
C THR A 428 -4.22 -13.87 -17.50
N SER A 429 -4.46 -12.55 -17.49
CA SER A 429 -4.28 -11.70 -18.66
C SER A 429 -2.82 -11.24 -18.84
N ARG A 430 -2.14 -10.94 -17.72
CA ARG A 430 -0.78 -10.37 -17.66
C ARG A 430 -0.54 -9.20 -18.62
N THR A 431 -1.54 -8.38 -18.90
CA THR A 431 -1.37 -7.21 -19.78
C THR A 431 -1.02 -5.96 -18.98
N VAL A 432 -0.38 -4.98 -19.62
CA VAL A 432 -0.07 -3.67 -19.03
C VAL A 432 -1.26 -2.98 -18.35
N PRO A 433 -2.48 -2.90 -18.93
CA PRO A 433 -3.62 -2.27 -18.25
C PRO A 433 -4.00 -2.94 -16.93
N TRP A 434 -4.00 -4.27 -16.87
CA TRP A 434 -4.30 -5.00 -15.63
C TRP A 434 -3.18 -4.86 -14.60
N LEU A 435 -1.91 -4.83 -15.02
CA LEU A 435 -0.79 -4.55 -14.11
C LEU A 435 -0.91 -3.14 -13.54
N PHE A 436 -1.28 -2.17 -14.37
CA PHE A 436 -1.51 -0.79 -13.95
C PHE A 436 -2.60 -0.69 -12.88
N VAL A 437 -3.79 -1.24 -13.14
CA VAL A 437 -4.92 -1.21 -12.20
C VAL A 437 -4.52 -1.89 -10.89
N TYR A 438 -3.89 -3.06 -10.98
CA TYR A 438 -3.42 -3.79 -9.81
C TYR A 438 -2.36 -3.02 -9.01
N ALA A 439 -1.36 -2.44 -9.66
CA ALA A 439 -0.28 -1.71 -9.02
C ALA A 439 -0.78 -0.45 -8.32
N LEU A 440 -1.65 0.34 -8.96
CA LEU A 440 -2.27 1.51 -8.32
C LEU A 440 -3.18 1.11 -7.16
N THR A 441 -4.07 0.11 -7.36
CA THR A 441 -4.95 -0.37 -6.28
C THR A 441 -4.13 -0.81 -5.06
N SER A 442 -3.06 -1.55 -5.31
CA SER A 442 -2.14 -1.99 -4.26
C SER A 442 -1.40 -0.82 -3.60
N GLY A 443 -0.98 0.17 -4.38
CA GLY A 443 -0.41 1.42 -3.89
C GLY A 443 -1.34 2.12 -2.89
N PHE A 444 -2.62 2.25 -3.26
CA PHE A 444 -3.63 2.92 -2.45
C PHE A 444 -4.16 2.07 -1.29
N THR A 445 -3.84 0.78 -1.20
CA THR A 445 -4.27 -0.09 -0.10
C THR A 445 -3.93 0.48 1.27
N PHE A 446 -2.73 1.04 1.46
CA PHE A 446 -2.37 1.66 2.74
C PHE A 446 -3.25 2.86 3.10
N ALA A 447 -3.61 3.67 2.11
CA ALA A 447 -4.52 4.80 2.32
C ALA A 447 -5.93 4.29 2.63
N LEU A 448 -6.40 3.28 1.89
CA LEU A 448 -7.68 2.61 2.11
C LEU A 448 -7.78 2.07 3.54
N VAL A 449 -6.81 1.26 4.00
CA VAL A 449 -6.86 0.65 5.34
C VAL A 449 -6.90 1.72 6.45
N ARG A 450 -6.21 2.85 6.26
CA ARG A 450 -6.12 3.92 7.26
C ARG A 450 -7.36 4.82 7.33
N GLY A 451 -7.97 5.18 6.21
CA GLY A 451 -9.06 6.17 6.19
C GLY A 451 -10.41 5.60 5.80
N THR A 452 -11.40 6.46 5.58
CA THR A 452 -12.73 6.03 5.15
C THR A 452 -12.75 5.46 3.74
N PHE A 453 -13.73 4.61 3.46
CA PHE A 453 -13.83 3.86 2.21
C PHE A 453 -14.05 4.80 1.03
N THR A 454 -15.05 5.68 1.11
CA THR A 454 -15.45 6.63 0.07
C THR A 454 -14.32 7.58 -0.32
N TYR A 455 -13.69 8.23 0.67
CA TYR A 455 -12.64 9.20 0.42
C TYR A 455 -11.41 8.57 -0.27
N ASN A 456 -10.95 7.43 0.22
CA ASN A 456 -9.79 6.76 -0.35
C ASN A 456 -10.11 6.08 -1.69
N PHE A 457 -11.34 5.60 -1.89
CA PHE A 457 -11.77 5.05 -3.17
C PHE A 457 -11.79 6.13 -4.25
N GLN A 458 -12.29 7.34 -3.95
CA GLN A 458 -12.19 8.49 -4.85
C GLN A 458 -10.74 8.77 -5.27
N ARG A 459 -9.81 8.78 -4.30
CA ARG A 459 -8.38 9.01 -4.57
C ARG A 459 -7.74 7.94 -5.44
N LEU A 460 -8.26 6.71 -5.39
CA LEU A 460 -7.86 5.62 -6.29
C LEU A 460 -8.49 5.78 -7.68
N LEU A 461 -9.76 6.20 -7.78
CA LEU A 461 -10.44 6.34 -9.07
C LEU A 461 -9.82 7.41 -9.98
N ILE A 462 -9.41 8.55 -9.42
CA ILE A 462 -8.81 9.66 -10.17
C ILE A 462 -7.58 9.21 -11.01
N PRO A 463 -6.55 8.58 -10.44
CA PRO A 463 -5.39 8.10 -11.20
C PRO A 463 -5.69 6.87 -12.08
N LEU A 464 -6.86 6.24 -11.95
CA LEU A 464 -7.25 5.10 -12.81
C LEU A 464 -7.84 5.52 -14.17
N VAL A 465 -8.24 6.79 -14.34
CA VAL A 465 -8.81 7.33 -15.60
C VAL A 465 -7.97 6.97 -16.84
N PRO A 466 -6.62 7.12 -16.86
CA PRO A 466 -5.79 6.74 -18.01
C PRO A 466 -5.91 5.27 -18.41
N ALA A 467 -6.05 4.35 -17.45
CA ALA A 467 -6.25 2.94 -17.78
C ALA A 467 -7.65 2.62 -18.25
N LEU A 468 -8.68 3.33 -17.78
CA LEU A 468 -10.01 3.22 -18.34
C LEU A 468 -9.98 3.59 -19.83
N LEU A 469 -9.33 4.70 -20.19
CA LEU A 469 -9.12 5.06 -21.59
C LEU A 469 -8.35 3.97 -22.34
N ALA A 470 -7.22 3.50 -21.79
CA ALA A 470 -6.44 2.44 -22.43
C ALA A 470 -7.24 1.16 -22.65
N LEU A 471 -8.06 0.73 -21.69
CA LEU A 471 -8.93 -0.44 -21.80
C LEU A 471 -10.03 -0.22 -22.84
N LEU A 472 -10.76 0.90 -22.78
CA LEU A 472 -11.85 1.20 -23.72
C LEU A 472 -11.36 1.20 -25.18
N PHE A 473 -10.22 1.83 -25.46
CA PHE A 473 -9.68 1.93 -26.81
C PHE A 473 -8.86 0.71 -27.26
N SER A 474 -8.37 -0.12 -26.33
CA SER A 474 -7.68 -1.38 -26.67
C SER A 474 -8.64 -2.55 -26.91
N VAL A 475 -9.80 -2.59 -26.23
CA VAL A 475 -10.81 -3.65 -26.38
C VAL A 475 -11.48 -3.61 -27.76
N GLY A 476 -11.59 -2.42 -28.37
CA GLY A 476 -12.08 -2.28 -29.76
C GLY A 476 -11.14 -2.87 -30.82
N LEU A 477 -9.89 -3.11 -30.47
CA LEU A 477 -8.93 -3.79 -31.34
C LEU A 477 -9.00 -5.27 -31.02
N LYS A 478 -10.01 -5.96 -31.59
CA LYS A 478 -9.91 -7.42 -31.75
C LYS A 478 -8.52 -7.65 -32.34
N PRO A 479 -7.60 -8.36 -31.64
CA PRO A 479 -6.33 -8.68 -32.23
C PRO A 479 -6.71 -9.29 -33.56
N ALA A 480 -6.18 -8.74 -34.65
CA ALA A 480 -6.20 -9.37 -35.95
C ALA A 480 -5.31 -10.63 -35.86
N HIS A 481 -5.60 -11.49 -34.90
CA HIS A 481 -5.11 -12.84 -34.84
C HIS A 481 -5.73 -13.52 -36.03
N ALA A 482 -4.84 -13.78 -36.98
CA ALA A 482 -4.64 -15.15 -37.39
C ALA A 482 -5.86 -15.80 -38.08
N ARG A 483 -6.70 -15.01 -38.75
CA ARG A 483 -7.42 -15.52 -39.92
C ARG A 483 -6.38 -15.77 -41.02
N GLY A 484 -5.82 -16.98 -41.02
CA GLY A 484 -5.42 -17.60 -42.28
C GLY A 484 -3.98 -17.42 -42.77
N ARG A 485 -2.99 -17.11 -41.94
CA ARG A 485 -1.64 -17.62 -42.26
C ARG A 485 -1.50 -18.97 -41.60
N PRO A 486 -1.75 -20.09 -42.32
CA PRO A 486 -1.39 -21.40 -41.80
C PRO A 486 0.08 -21.34 -41.35
N PRO A 487 0.44 -22.07 -40.28
CA PRO A 487 1.83 -22.18 -39.89
C PRO A 487 2.62 -22.52 -41.15
N ARG A 488 3.56 -21.65 -41.55
CA ARG A 488 4.49 -21.98 -42.62
C ARG A 488 5.03 -23.35 -42.24
N PRO A 489 4.83 -24.40 -43.06
CA PRO A 489 5.45 -25.68 -42.78
C PRO A 489 6.93 -25.37 -42.61
N THR A 490 7.44 -25.56 -41.40
CA THR A 490 8.87 -25.55 -41.15
C THR A 490 9.41 -26.59 -42.10
N SER A 491 10.14 -26.14 -43.11
CA SER A 491 10.81 -26.99 -44.08
C SER A 491 11.87 -27.81 -43.34
N SER A 492 11.45 -28.87 -42.66
CA SER A 492 12.29 -29.94 -42.14
C SER A 492 12.63 -30.96 -43.23
N GLY A 493 12.43 -30.60 -44.50
CA GLY A 493 12.82 -31.39 -45.67
C GLY A 493 13.98 -30.74 -46.41
N ASN A 494 15.15 -30.69 -45.79
CA ASN A 494 16.41 -30.79 -46.55
C ASN A 494 17.52 -31.35 -45.65
N LEU A 495 17.34 -32.61 -45.26
CA LEU A 495 18.44 -33.53 -44.97
C LEU A 495 19.10 -33.87 -46.31
N GLY A 496 19.77 -32.88 -46.90
CA GLY A 496 20.69 -33.06 -48.01
C GLY A 496 22.05 -33.42 -47.46
N ALA A 497 22.50 -34.63 -47.78
CA ALA A 497 23.78 -35.20 -47.41
C ALA A 497 24.98 -34.28 -47.71
N SER A 498 25.95 -34.24 -46.80
CA SER A 498 27.36 -34.14 -47.17
C SER A 498 28.20 -35.03 -46.25
N PRO A 499 29.00 -35.95 -46.82
CA PRO A 499 29.76 -36.94 -46.07
C PRO A 499 31.11 -36.39 -45.59
N SER A 500 31.61 -37.04 -44.53
CA SER A 500 33.03 -37.30 -44.24
C SER A 500 34.01 -36.13 -44.29
N ARG A 501 34.53 -35.74 -43.11
CA ARG A 501 35.97 -35.54 -42.96
C ARG A 501 36.43 -35.81 -41.53
N ASP A 502 36.88 -37.04 -41.35
CA ASP A 502 37.99 -37.39 -40.48
C ASP A 502 39.12 -36.36 -40.59
N ARG A 503 39.67 -35.93 -39.44
CA ARG A 503 41.13 -35.90 -39.24
C ARG A 503 41.51 -35.69 -37.77
N ARG A 504 41.96 -36.81 -37.19
CA ARG A 504 43.23 -37.00 -36.47
C ARG A 504 43.43 -36.36 -35.09
N LEU A 505 43.36 -37.25 -34.11
CA LEU A 505 44.33 -37.47 -33.03
C LEU A 505 45.78 -37.11 -33.38
N ALA A 506 46.47 -36.40 -32.46
CA ALA A 506 47.91 -36.51 -32.15
C ALA A 506 48.20 -35.66 -30.88
N THR A 507 48.39 -36.30 -29.72
CA THR A 507 49.67 -36.45 -28.98
C THR A 507 50.11 -35.26 -28.11
N SER A 508 50.19 -35.55 -26.80
CA SER A 508 51.02 -34.90 -25.73
C SER A 508 52.48 -34.67 -26.17
N PRO A 509 53.33 -33.82 -25.52
CA PRO A 509 53.67 -33.94 -24.09
C PRO A 509 54.03 -32.64 -23.29
N LEU A 510 54.09 -32.82 -21.96
CA LEU A 510 54.92 -32.21 -20.91
C LEU A 510 55.87 -31.05 -21.27
N ILE A 511 55.96 -30.03 -20.39
CA ILE A 511 57.23 -29.43 -19.88
C ILE A 511 56.96 -28.39 -18.73
N GLU A 512 57.67 -28.63 -17.62
CA GLU A 512 58.33 -27.74 -16.64
C GLU A 512 57.61 -26.68 -15.76
N ALA A 513 57.54 -27.04 -14.47
CA ALA A 513 58.04 -26.37 -13.26
C ALA A 513 58.54 -24.89 -13.22
N ALA A 514 58.02 -24.20 -12.16
CA ALA A 514 58.67 -23.24 -11.24
C ALA A 514 59.01 -21.80 -11.74
N PRO A 515 59.22 -20.78 -10.85
CA PRO A 515 59.34 -20.83 -9.38
C PRO A 515 58.54 -19.77 -8.58
N GLU A 516 58.63 -19.98 -7.26
CA GLU A 516 58.23 -19.14 -6.14
C GLU A 516 58.81 -17.72 -6.17
N HIS A 517 58.08 -16.77 -5.58
CA HIS A 517 58.61 -15.46 -5.21
C HIS A 517 58.38 -15.21 -3.70
N PRO A 518 59.43 -14.88 -2.93
CA PRO A 518 59.31 -14.52 -1.52
C PRO A 518 59.10 -13.01 -1.37
N ARG A 519 58.31 -12.59 -0.39
CA ARG A 519 58.43 -11.25 0.22
C ARG A 519 58.40 -11.39 1.73
N GLY A 520 59.54 -11.07 2.32
CA GLY A 520 59.79 -11.04 3.74
C GLY A 520 59.24 -9.79 4.45
N PRO A 521 59.64 -9.60 5.72
CA PRO A 521 58.94 -8.81 6.73
C PRO A 521 59.46 -7.36 6.83
N GLY A 522 58.64 -6.48 7.39
CA GLY A 522 58.99 -5.08 7.66
C GLY A 522 58.15 -4.50 8.79
N GLU A 523 58.62 -4.72 10.01
CA GLU A 523 58.78 -3.76 11.10
C GLU A 523 57.93 -2.48 11.20
N ASP A 524 57.22 -2.39 12.35
CA ASP A 524 57.48 -1.47 13.47
C ASP A 524 56.89 -0.04 13.52
N ARG A 525 56.35 0.24 14.71
CA ARG A 525 56.11 1.53 15.40
C ARG A 525 55.03 2.49 14.88
N ARG A 526 54.02 2.73 15.73
CA ARG A 526 54.04 3.87 16.67
C ARG A 526 52.87 3.82 17.65
N THR A 527 53.25 3.78 18.92
CA THR A 527 52.52 4.27 20.09
C THR A 527 52.23 5.77 19.95
N GLY A 528 51.11 6.22 20.51
CA GLY A 528 50.73 7.62 20.58
C GLY A 528 49.47 7.80 21.41
N ASP A 529 49.69 8.13 22.69
CA ASP A 529 48.74 8.69 23.64
C ASP A 529 47.82 9.75 23.00
N SER A 530 46.57 9.78 23.47
CA SER A 530 45.95 11.05 23.84
C SER A 530 44.91 10.82 24.92
N ASP A 531 45.15 11.52 26.01
CA ASP A 531 44.37 11.64 27.23
C ASP A 531 42.98 12.24 27.01
N ASP A 532 42.19 12.08 28.08
CA ASP A 532 41.24 13.04 28.62
C ASP A 532 40.16 13.59 27.69
N LEU A 533 38.90 13.25 28.01
CA LEU A 533 37.90 14.29 28.23
C LEU A 533 36.78 13.77 29.15
N SER A 534 36.93 14.18 30.40
CA SER A 534 35.95 14.43 31.45
C SER A 534 34.47 14.14 31.15
N VAL A 535 33.93 13.22 31.94
CA VAL A 535 32.51 13.12 32.30
C VAL A 535 32.14 14.31 33.19
N LYS A 536 31.26 15.19 32.72
CA LYS A 536 30.53 16.15 33.55
C LYS A 536 29.03 16.04 33.26
N GLY A 537 28.29 15.79 34.34
CA GLY A 537 26.88 15.46 34.31
C GLY A 537 25.94 16.62 34.04
N LEU A 538 24.68 16.25 33.81
CA LEU A 538 23.54 17.16 33.87
C LEU A 538 22.48 16.51 34.77
N ARG A 539 22.13 17.31 35.78
CA ARG A 539 21.14 17.04 36.81
C ARG A 539 19.74 17.06 36.23
N ALA A 540 18.90 16.20 36.81
CA ALA A 540 17.46 16.33 36.84
C ALA A 540 17.04 17.62 37.57
N ASN A 541 15.93 18.21 37.13
CA ASN A 541 15.06 19.01 37.98
C ASN A 541 13.63 18.52 37.78
N GLU A 542 13.00 18.25 38.91
CA GLU A 542 11.57 18.00 39.13
C GLU A 542 10.72 19.26 38.92
#